data_AF-A0A6C2TYM4-F1
#
_entry.id   AF-A0A6C2TYM4-F1
#
_cell.length_a   1.000
_cell.length_b   1.000
_cell.length_c   1.000
_cell.angle_alpha   90.00
_cell.angle_beta   90.00
_cell.angle_gamma   90.00
#
_symmetry.space_group_name_H-M   'P 1'
#
loop_
_entity.id
_entity.type
_entity.pdbx_description
1 polymer ?
#
loop_
_entity_poly.entity_id
_entity_poly.type
_entity_poly.pdbx_seq_one_letter_code
_entity_poly.pdbx_strand_id
1 'polypeptide(L)'
;METECSAEQVSFENLLAGLTARFINLPSEEVDSAIEDAQREVCEFLGLDLSAVWQMDPDASEILVLTHLYGPLLTEEVPERMVASELFPWALEKVQNNEVFVLSSTEN
;
A
#
# COMPACT_ATOMS: atom_id res chain seq x y z
N MET A 1 -7.79 -27.24 -21.24
CA MET A 1 -6.85 -26.26 -20.66
C MET A 1 -7.59 -24.92 -20.61
N GLU A 2 -8.68 -24.84 -19.81
CA GLU A 2 -9.58 -23.68 -19.74
C GLU A 2 -10.25 -23.56 -18.35
N THR A 3 -9.59 -24.01 -17.27
CA THR A 3 -10.19 -23.99 -15.92
C THR A 3 -9.36 -23.20 -14.89
N GLU A 4 -8.17 -22.73 -15.26
CA GLU A 4 -7.28 -21.98 -14.36
C GLU A 4 -7.69 -20.51 -14.17
N CYS A 5 -8.29 -19.89 -15.20
CA CYS A 5 -8.73 -18.48 -15.21
C CYS A 5 -9.83 -18.16 -14.18
N SER A 6 -10.52 -19.16 -13.59
CA SER A 6 -11.58 -18.93 -12.59
C SER A 6 -11.08 -19.01 -11.15
N ALA A 7 -10.06 -19.83 -10.85
CA ALA A 7 -9.69 -20.11 -9.46
C ALA A 7 -8.86 -18.99 -8.83
N GLU A 8 -7.93 -18.41 -9.60
CA GLU A 8 -7.12 -17.26 -9.16
C GLU A 8 -7.99 -16.02 -8.96
N GLN A 9 -8.90 -15.74 -9.90
CA GLN A 9 -9.83 -14.63 -9.80
C GLN A 9 -10.73 -14.75 -8.56
N VAL A 10 -11.30 -15.94 -8.32
CA VAL A 10 -12.12 -16.19 -7.12
C VAL A 10 -11.29 -16.06 -5.84
N SER A 11 -10.02 -16.50 -5.85
CA SER A 11 -9.13 -16.36 -4.69
C SER A 11 -8.82 -14.90 -4.39
N PHE A 12 -8.58 -14.09 -5.42
CA PHE A 12 -8.39 -12.65 -5.28
C PHE A 12 -9.65 -11.94 -4.81
N GLU A 13 -10.82 -12.26 -5.36
CA GLU A 13 -12.11 -11.71 -4.94
C GLU A 13 -12.39 -12.04 -3.47
N ASN A 14 -12.07 -13.26 -3.02
CA ASN A 14 -12.20 -13.66 -1.62
C ASN A 14 -11.26 -12.87 -0.71
N LEU A 15 -10.00 -12.67 -1.10
CA LEU A 15 -9.07 -11.82 -0.37
C LEU A 15 -9.64 -10.40 -0.24
N LEU A 16 -10.02 -9.78 -1.37
CA LEU A 16 -10.54 -8.42 -1.41
C LEU A 16 -11.83 -8.26 -0.58
N ALA A 17 -12.77 -9.19 -0.70
CA ALA A 17 -14.00 -9.21 0.08
C ALA A 17 -13.72 -9.37 1.57
N GLY A 18 -12.77 -10.26 1.93
CA GLY A 18 -12.32 -10.45 3.31
C GLY A 18 -11.72 -9.18 3.90
N LEU A 19 -10.74 -8.58 3.22
CA LEU A 19 -10.12 -7.32 3.63
C LEU A 19 -11.18 -6.23 3.83
N THR A 20 -12.03 -6.01 2.82
CA THR A 20 -13.06 -4.97 2.86
C THR A 20 -14.02 -5.18 4.02
N ALA A 21 -14.51 -6.41 4.24
CA ALA A 21 -15.42 -6.72 5.33
C ALA A 21 -14.81 -6.45 6.71
N ARG A 22 -13.51 -6.72 6.89
CA ARG A 22 -12.79 -6.43 8.14
C ARG A 22 -12.75 -4.93 8.43
N PHE A 23 -12.45 -4.09 7.43
CA PHE A 23 -12.28 -2.65 7.65
C PHE A 23 -13.58 -1.87 7.85
N ILE A 24 -14.73 -2.35 7.35
CA ILE A 24 -16.01 -1.59 7.42
C ILE A 24 -16.44 -1.26 8.86
N ASN A 25 -16.25 -2.18 9.81
CA ASN A 25 -16.71 -2.01 11.20
C ASN A 25 -15.56 -2.08 12.22
N LEU A 26 -14.33 -1.86 11.78
CA LEU A 26 -13.17 -1.98 12.63
C LEU A 26 -13.11 -0.81 13.64
N PRO A 27 -12.94 -1.08 14.95
CA PRO A 27 -12.68 -0.03 15.93
C PRO A 27 -11.41 0.75 15.54
N SER A 28 -11.42 2.07 15.76
CA SER A 28 -10.28 2.93 15.41
C SER A 28 -8.96 2.49 16.06
N GLU A 29 -9.04 1.88 17.24
CA GLU A 29 -7.90 1.39 18.02
C GLU A 29 -7.21 0.17 17.39
N GLU A 30 -7.91 -0.54 16.50
CA GLU A 30 -7.42 -1.75 15.83
C GLU A 30 -6.95 -1.48 14.40
N VAL A 31 -7.17 -0.26 13.87
CA VAL A 31 -6.91 0.09 12.47
C VAL A 31 -5.45 -0.13 12.08
N ASP A 32 -4.51 0.33 12.91
CA ASP A 32 -3.08 0.20 12.60
C ASP A 32 -2.69 -1.28 12.47
N SER A 33 -3.05 -2.11 13.45
CA SER A 33 -2.79 -3.55 13.40
C SER A 33 -3.44 -4.26 12.22
N ALA A 34 -4.66 -3.84 11.84
CA ALA A 34 -5.35 -4.41 10.69
C ALA A 34 -4.70 -4.00 9.36
N ILE A 35 -4.11 -2.79 9.28
CA ILE A 35 -3.31 -2.37 8.13
C ILE A 35 -2.08 -3.26 8.01
N GLU A 36 -1.34 -3.48 9.10
CA GLU A 36 -0.15 -4.35 9.10
C GLU A 36 -0.48 -5.77 8.63
N ASP A 37 -1.55 -6.36 9.17
CA ASP A 37 -2.01 -7.70 8.79
C ASP A 37 -2.47 -7.74 7.32
N ALA A 38 -3.19 -6.71 6.85
CA ALA A 38 -3.63 -6.62 5.46
C ALA A 38 -2.44 -6.47 4.49
N GLN A 39 -1.43 -5.67 4.83
CA GLN A 39 -0.22 -5.53 4.01
C GLN A 39 0.50 -6.88 3.88
N ARG A 40 0.64 -7.63 4.98
CA ARG A 40 1.19 -8.99 4.96
C ARG A 40 0.41 -9.91 4.04
N GLU A 41 -0.91 -10.02 4.25
CA GLU A 41 -1.79 -10.89 3.44
C GLU A 41 -1.71 -10.56 1.94
N VAL A 42 -1.73 -9.27 1.59
CA VAL A 42 -1.65 -8.82 0.18
C VAL A 42 -0.31 -9.17 -0.42
N CYS A 43 0.79 -8.89 0.28
CA CYS A 43 2.13 -9.19 -0.21
C CYS A 43 2.35 -10.69 -0.37
N GLU A 44 1.92 -11.51 0.60
CA GLU A 44 2.02 -12.98 0.53
C GLU A 44 1.16 -13.54 -0.63
N PHE A 45 -0.05 -13.03 -0.82
CA PHE A 45 -0.95 -13.50 -1.87
C PHE A 45 -0.47 -13.13 -3.27
N LEU A 46 0.03 -11.91 -3.47
CA LEU A 46 0.46 -11.40 -4.77
C LEU A 46 1.95 -11.64 -5.06
N GLY A 47 2.72 -12.12 -4.08
CA GLY A 47 4.18 -12.26 -4.18
C GLY A 47 4.92 -10.93 -4.29
N LEU A 48 4.44 -9.89 -3.59
CA LEU A 48 5.08 -8.57 -3.57
C LEU A 48 6.16 -8.51 -2.50
N ASP A 49 7.29 -7.88 -2.82
CA ASP A 49 8.42 -7.75 -1.90
C ASP A 49 8.15 -6.74 -0.77
N LEU A 50 7.34 -5.71 -1.02
CA LEU A 50 7.12 -4.59 -0.11
C LEU A 50 5.70 -4.00 -0.29
N SER A 51 5.14 -3.49 0.80
CA SER A 51 3.96 -2.62 0.83
C SER A 51 4.18 -1.49 1.83
N ALA A 52 3.81 -0.26 1.46
CA ALA A 52 3.98 0.93 2.30
C ALA A 52 2.69 1.76 2.31
N VAL A 53 2.31 2.28 3.48
CA VAL A 53 1.22 3.24 3.65
C VAL A 53 1.78 4.59 4.06
N TRP A 54 1.64 5.55 3.15
CA TRP A 54 2.00 6.94 3.36
C TRP A 54 0.74 7.75 3.62
N GLN A 55 0.78 8.60 4.65
CA GLN A 55 -0.30 9.55 4.94
C GLN A 55 0.19 10.97 4.69
N MET A 56 -0.66 11.82 4.11
CA MET A 56 -0.40 13.26 4.06
C MET A 56 -0.50 13.82 5.48
N ASP A 57 0.47 14.64 5.86
CA ASP A 57 0.39 15.38 7.10
C ASP A 57 -0.82 16.34 7.06
N PRO A 58 -1.71 16.31 8.06
CA PRO A 58 -2.91 17.13 8.06
C PRO A 58 -2.61 18.64 8.14
N ASP A 59 -1.45 19.01 8.70
CA ASP A 59 -1.01 20.39 8.85
C ASP A 59 -0.07 20.83 7.71
N ALA A 60 0.44 19.89 6.91
CA ALA A 60 1.36 20.15 5.79
C ALA A 60 1.18 19.14 4.62
N SER A 61 0.35 19.49 3.64
CA SER A 61 -0.01 18.62 2.51
C SER A 61 1.15 18.24 1.57
N GLU A 62 2.32 18.86 1.72
CA GLU A 62 3.55 18.54 1.01
C GLU A 62 4.41 17.47 1.73
N ILE A 63 4.06 17.15 2.98
CA ILE A 63 4.75 16.16 3.79
C ILE A 63 3.98 14.84 3.74
N LEU A 64 4.68 13.77 3.34
CA LEU A 64 4.22 12.41 3.49
C LEU A 64 4.90 11.76 4.70
N VAL A 65 4.09 11.12 5.54
CA VAL A 65 4.53 10.37 6.72
C VAL A 65 4.37 8.89 6.43
N LEU A 66 5.46 8.12 6.54
CA LEU A 66 5.40 6.67 6.47
C LEU A 66 4.80 6.16 7.77
N THR A 67 3.63 5.54 7.69
CA THR A 67 2.92 5.05 8.88
C THR A 67 3.06 3.54 9.03
N HIS A 68 3.06 2.80 7.93
CA HIS A 68 3.13 1.35 7.94
C HIS A 68 4.02 0.85 6.79
N LEU A 69 4.87 -0.14 7.09
CA LEU A 69 5.78 -0.76 6.14
C LEU A 69 5.81 -2.26 6.37
N TYR A 70 5.47 -3.03 5.34
CA TYR A 70 5.65 -4.47 5.30
C TYR A 70 6.66 -4.82 4.22
N GLY A 71 7.72 -5.54 4.57
CA GLY A 71 8.75 -6.02 3.64
C GLY A 71 10.13 -6.07 4.29
N PRO A 72 11.19 -6.36 3.52
CA PRO A 72 12.54 -6.36 4.06
C PRO A 72 12.86 -4.96 4.61
N LEU A 73 13.43 -4.94 5.83
CA LEU A 73 14.02 -3.72 6.38
C LEU A 73 15.01 -3.20 5.35
N LEU A 74 14.68 -2.06 4.74
CA LEU A 74 15.58 -1.41 3.80
C LEU A 74 16.90 -1.15 4.53
N THR A 75 18.01 -1.44 3.85
CA THR A 75 19.36 -1.33 4.45
C THR A 75 19.70 0.11 4.82
N GLU A 76 19.01 1.07 4.19
CA GLU A 76 18.93 2.46 4.60
C GLU A 76 17.58 2.69 5.28
N GLU A 77 17.59 3.40 6.42
CA GLU A 77 16.36 3.76 7.12
C GLU A 77 15.47 4.60 6.19
N VAL A 78 14.29 4.08 5.86
CA VAL A 78 13.29 4.87 5.14
C VAL A 78 12.95 6.07 6.01
N PRO A 79 13.05 7.31 5.50
CA PRO A 79 12.70 8.46 6.29
C PRO A 79 11.23 8.39 6.70
N GLU A 80 10.96 8.45 8.01
CA GLU A 80 9.60 8.46 8.55
C GLU A 80 8.76 9.60 7.98
N ARG A 81 9.41 10.71 7.61
CA ARG A 81 8.79 11.91 7.06
C ARG A 81 9.59 12.39 5.87
N MET A 82 8.89 12.72 4.78
CA MET A 82 9.51 13.22 3.57
C MET A 82 8.74 14.38 2.97
N VAL A 83 9.46 15.35 2.41
CA VAL A 83 8.87 16.44 1.62
C VAL A 83 8.63 15.91 0.20
N ALA A 84 7.42 15.46 -0.07
CA ALA A 84 7.07 14.77 -1.31
C ALA A 84 7.18 15.67 -2.54
N SER A 85 6.97 16.98 -2.37
CA SER A 85 7.15 17.97 -3.42
C SER A 85 8.60 18.13 -3.87
N GLU A 86 9.57 17.83 -2.99
CA GLU A 86 11.00 17.88 -3.30
C GLU A 86 11.50 16.58 -3.92
N LEU A 87 11.04 15.43 -3.42
CA LEU A 87 11.53 14.12 -3.85
C LEU A 87 10.77 13.55 -5.06
N PHE A 88 9.44 13.65 -5.07
CA PHE A 88 8.58 13.03 -6.07
C PHE A 88 7.41 13.96 -6.50
N PRO A 89 7.69 15.16 -7.05
CA PRO A 89 6.66 16.18 -7.34
C PRO A 89 5.54 15.68 -8.25
N TRP A 90 5.87 14.89 -9.28
CA TRP A 90 4.86 14.36 -10.20
C TRP A 90 3.97 13.29 -9.54
N ALA A 91 4.52 12.48 -8.63
CA ALA A 91 3.77 11.44 -7.94
C ALA A 91 2.83 12.07 -6.91
N LEU A 92 3.29 13.13 -6.23
CA LEU A 92 2.46 13.92 -5.33
C LEU A 92 1.24 14.51 -6.06
N GLU A 93 1.42 15.09 -7.24
CA GLU A 93 0.31 15.62 -8.05
C GLU A 93 -0.71 14.52 -8.40
N LYS A 94 -0.25 13.32 -8.75
CA LYS A 94 -1.13 12.17 -9.02
C LYS A 94 -1.92 11.74 -7.79
N VAL A 95 -1.26 11.59 -6.64
CA VAL A 95 -1.91 11.22 -5.37
C VAL A 95 -2.96 12.26 -4.96
N GLN A 96 -2.64 13.55 -5.06
CA GLN A 96 -3.58 14.64 -4.73
C GLN A 96 -4.83 14.63 -5.62
N ASN A 97 -4.72 14.13 -6.84
CA ASN A 97 -5.83 13.97 -7.77
C ASN A 97 -6.55 12.60 -7.65
N ASN A 98 -6.20 11.78 -6.64
CA ASN A 98 -6.70 10.41 -6.45
C ASN A 98 -6.41 9.48 -7.65
N GLU A 99 -5.28 9.71 -8.34
CA GLU A 99 -4.86 8.90 -9.48
C GLU A 99 -3.89 7.80 -9.04
N VAL A 100 -4.14 6.57 -9.53
CA VAL A 100 -3.20 5.47 -9.41
C VAL A 100 -2.11 5.64 -10.48
N PHE A 101 -0.85 5.45 -10.09
CA PHE A 101 0.28 5.39 -11.01
C PHE A 101 1.04 4.07 -10.86
N VAL A 102 1.62 3.60 -11.96
CA VAL A 102 2.43 2.38 -12.00
C VAL A 102 3.80 2.75 -12.53
N LEU A 103 4.82 2.33 -11.80
CA LEU A 103 6.22 2.48 -12.22
C LEU A 103 6.70 1.15 -12.78
N SER A 104 7.16 1.18 -14.03
CA SER A 104 7.93 0.07 -14.58
C SER A 104 9.28 0.01 -13.88
N SER A 105 9.77 -1.21 -13.64
CA SER A 105 11.16 -1.41 -13.26
C SER A 105 12.06 -0.65 -14.24
N THR A 106 13.03 0.09 -13.72
CA THR A 106 14.12 0.62 -14.53
C THR A 106 15.11 -0.53 -14.73
N GLU A 107 14.73 -1.52 -15.55
CA GLU A 107 15.68 -2.54 -15.98
C GLU A 107 16.81 -1.86 -16.76
N ASN A 108 18.03 -2.11 -16.32
CA ASN A 108 19.25 -1.96 -17.11
C ASN A 108 20.14 -3.18 -16.83
#